data_AF-A0A7L3GGN8-F1
#
_entry.id   AF-A0A7L3GGN8-F1
#
_cell.length_a   1.000
_cell.length_b   1.000
_cell.length_c   1.000
_cell.angle_alpha   90.00
_cell.angle_beta   90.00
_cell.angle_gamma   90.00
#
_symmetry.space_group_name_H-M   'P 1'
#
loop_
_entity.id
_entity.type
_entity.pdbx_description
1 polymer ?
#
loop_
_entity_poly.entity_id
_entity_poly.type
_entity_poly.pdbx_seq_one_letter_code
_entity_poly.pdbx_strand_id
1 'polypeptide(L)'
;MSGWDDLDPLPMLPSWVPSAAIGIVSLHLIQKLLFPYFWADLRYLLKVLMYGLRMEMYRLQGRIITILDKFVKLAEKQPHKPFLIYEGKVHTYRDVDRRSNRIAQVFLHHGALKKGDTVALLMGNEPDFIHVWFGLAKLGCVVAFLNFNVRSRSLLHCVSSCEPKILVVGADLLGTLEEILPNLQKDISVWIMTRDSCFPSVHTLLDKIETASEDPAPVNRRSANNLKSSVLYIFTSGTTGLPKAAVISHMQVLKGAVGLWAFGATAEDIIYITLPLYHSAASLLGIGGCIELGATCVLKKKFSASQFWSDCKKYNVTIIQYIGELCRYLCSQPVVSGTK
;
A
#
# COMPACT_ATOMS: atom_id res chain seq x y z
N MET A 1 -46.57 69.81 3.20
CA MET A 1 -45.10 69.71 3.30
C MET A 1 -44.77 69.44 4.76
N SER A 2 -44.76 68.17 5.18
CA SER A 2 -44.56 67.78 6.59
C SER A 2 -44.06 66.34 6.66
N GLY A 3 -42.90 66.08 6.06
CA GLY A 3 -42.25 64.78 6.12
C GLY A 3 -40.76 65.00 6.21
N TRP A 4 -40.10 64.16 7.02
CA TRP A 4 -38.65 63.90 7.11
C TRP A 4 -37.85 64.37 8.33
N ASP A 5 -38.43 65.00 9.36
CA ASP A 5 -37.63 65.49 10.50
C ASP A 5 -37.54 64.55 11.73
N ASP A 6 -38.25 63.41 11.77
CA ASP A 6 -38.19 62.46 12.89
C ASP A 6 -37.58 61.11 12.48
N LEU A 7 -36.27 61.11 12.20
CA LEU A 7 -35.46 59.89 12.20
C LEU A 7 -34.42 60.01 13.32
N ASP A 8 -34.58 59.21 14.37
CA ASP A 8 -33.57 59.10 15.43
C ASP A 8 -32.19 58.84 14.82
N PRO A 9 -31.13 59.57 15.24
CA PRO A 9 -29.79 59.36 14.72
C PRO A 9 -29.38 57.91 15.02
N LEU A 10 -29.05 57.17 13.96
CA LEU A 10 -28.53 55.81 14.07
C LEU A 10 -27.40 55.77 15.12
N PRO A 11 -27.36 54.77 16.01
CA PRO A 11 -26.35 54.70 17.05
C PRO A 11 -24.95 54.73 16.42
N MET A 12 -24.19 55.77 16.74
CA MET A 12 -22.82 55.95 16.26
C MET A 12 -21.96 54.79 16.76
N LEU A 13 -21.39 54.01 15.84
CA LEU A 13 -20.47 52.94 16.20
C LEU A 13 -19.28 53.53 16.98
N PRO A 14 -18.81 52.86 18.04
CA PRO A 14 -17.62 53.29 18.76
C PRO A 14 -16.43 53.51 17.82
N SER A 15 -15.64 54.56 18.07
CA SER A 15 -14.51 54.98 17.21
C SER A 15 -13.41 53.93 17.02
N TRP A 16 -13.36 52.91 17.87
CA TRP A 16 -12.42 51.79 17.73
C TRP A 16 -12.86 50.77 16.66
N VAL A 17 -14.15 50.71 16.31
CA VAL A 17 -14.69 49.71 15.38
C VAL A 17 -14.11 49.85 13.96
N PRO A 18 -14.05 51.05 13.35
CA PRO A 18 -13.43 51.21 12.02
C PRO A 18 -11.93 50.89 12.02
N SER A 19 -11.20 51.30 13.07
CA SER A 19 -9.76 51.03 13.21
C SER A 19 -9.48 49.53 13.34
N ALA A 20 -10.29 48.81 14.12
CA ALA A 20 -10.20 47.36 14.23
C ALA A 20 -10.50 46.67 12.89
N ALA A 21 -11.51 47.14 12.15
CA ALA A 21 -11.85 46.59 10.84
C ALA A 21 -10.70 46.78 9.82
N ILE A 22 -10.09 47.97 9.76
CA ILE A 22 -8.92 48.24 8.91
C ILE A 22 -7.74 47.36 9.31
N GLY A 23 -7.50 47.18 10.62
CA GLY A 23 -6.47 46.29 11.14
C GLY A 23 -6.67 44.84 10.68
N ILE A 24 -7.88 44.31 10.79
CA ILE A 24 -8.23 42.94 10.36
C ILE A 24 -8.04 42.77 8.85
N VAL A 25 -8.52 43.73 8.05
CA VAL A 25 -8.38 43.68 6.58
C VAL A 25 -6.91 43.76 6.18
N SER A 26 -6.13 44.65 6.80
CA SER A 26 -4.70 44.79 6.53
C SER A 26 -3.93 43.54 6.91
N LEU A 27 -4.23 42.94 8.07
CA LEU A 27 -3.64 41.68 8.50
C LEU A 27 -4.01 40.52 7.56
N HIS A 28 -5.26 40.48 7.08
CA HIS A 28 -5.69 39.48 6.10
C HIS A 28 -4.97 39.62 4.75
N LEU A 29 -4.78 40.86 4.28
CA LEU A 29 -4.05 41.13 3.04
C LEU A 29 -2.56 40.77 3.18
N ILE A 30 -1.91 41.18 4.28
CA ILE A 30 -0.52 40.83 4.58
C ILE A 30 -0.38 39.30 4.70
N GLN A 31 -1.31 38.62 5.37
CA GLN A 31 -1.33 37.16 5.46
C GLN A 31 -1.47 36.52 4.08
N LYS A 32 -2.37 36.99 3.21
CA LYS A 32 -2.51 36.44 1.85
C LYS A 32 -1.28 36.69 0.98
N LEU A 33 -0.63 37.85 1.14
CA LEU A 33 0.54 38.23 0.36
C LEU A 33 1.80 37.47 0.79
N LEU A 34 2.04 37.36 2.10
CA LEU A 34 3.23 36.70 2.65
C LEU A 34 3.04 35.19 2.87
N PHE A 35 1.81 34.75 3.17
CA PHE A 35 1.48 33.36 3.52
C PHE A 35 0.19 32.90 2.81
N PRO A 36 0.17 32.83 1.46
CA PRO A 36 -1.04 32.49 0.70
C PRO A 36 -1.69 31.16 1.09
N TYR A 37 -0.90 30.22 1.63
CA TYR A 37 -1.36 28.89 2.05
C TYR A 37 -1.60 28.74 3.55
N PHE A 38 -1.51 29.80 4.36
CA PHE A 38 -1.60 29.73 5.83
C PHE A 38 -2.75 28.86 6.34
N TRP A 39 -3.97 29.04 5.81
CA TRP A 39 -5.13 28.27 6.24
C TRP A 39 -5.12 26.82 5.74
N ALA A 40 -4.48 26.53 4.61
CA ALA A 40 -4.28 25.16 4.16
C ALA A 40 -3.25 24.45 5.06
N ASP A 41 -2.13 25.12 5.35
CA ASP A 41 -1.07 24.62 6.22
C ASP A 41 -1.57 24.42 7.65
N LEU A 42 -2.32 25.38 8.21
CA LEU A 42 -2.90 25.25 9.55
C LEU A 42 -3.89 24.08 9.63
N ARG A 43 -4.77 23.92 8.63
CA ARG A 43 -5.70 22.78 8.58
C ARG A 43 -4.95 21.45 8.47
N TYR A 44 -3.89 21.40 7.67
CA TYR A 44 -3.04 20.23 7.53
C TYR A 44 -2.31 19.91 8.85
N LEU A 45 -1.72 20.91 9.51
CA LEU A 45 -1.06 20.76 10.80
C LEU A 45 -2.02 20.25 11.86
N LEU A 46 -3.23 20.80 11.95
CA LEU A 46 -4.27 20.31 12.87
C LEU A 46 -4.66 18.86 12.55
N LYS A 47 -4.82 18.52 11.27
CA LYS A 47 -5.11 17.14 10.82
C LYS A 47 -3.99 16.17 11.24
N VAL A 48 -2.73 16.54 11.04
CA VAL A 48 -1.56 15.74 11.45
C VAL A 48 -1.46 15.62 12.98
N LEU A 49 -1.69 16.70 13.72
CA LEU A 49 -1.70 16.70 15.19
C LEU A 49 -2.77 15.76 15.75
N MET A 50 -4.01 15.85 15.25
CA MET A 50 -5.08 14.93 15.64
C MET A 50 -4.75 13.47 15.33
N TYR A 51 -4.11 13.20 14.19
CA TYR A 51 -3.66 11.86 13.85
C TYR A 51 -2.56 11.36 14.81
N GLY A 52 -1.58 12.21 15.14
CA GLY A 52 -0.56 11.92 16.14
C GLY A 52 -1.15 11.59 17.50
N LEU A 53 -2.12 12.40 17.96
CA LEU A 53 -2.86 12.16 19.20
C LEU A 53 -3.61 10.82 19.17
N ARG A 54 -4.29 10.49 18.06
CA ARG A 54 -5.00 9.22 17.89
C ARG A 54 -4.03 8.02 17.95
N MET A 55 -2.86 8.13 17.34
CA MET A 55 -1.83 7.10 17.39
C MET A 55 -1.28 6.91 18.81
N GLU A 56 -1.04 8.00 19.53
CA GLU A 56 -0.59 7.93 20.92
C GLU A 56 -1.68 7.36 21.83
N MET A 57 -2.96 7.68 21.59
CA MET A 57 -4.08 7.03 22.29
C MET A 57 -4.12 5.51 22.08
N TYR A 58 -3.94 5.03 20.84
CA TYR A 58 -3.88 3.58 20.59
C TYR A 58 -2.71 2.92 21.31
N ARG A 59 -1.56 3.61 21.37
CA ARG A 59 -0.39 3.17 22.12
C ARG A 59 -0.68 3.09 23.63
N LEU A 60 -1.32 4.11 24.20
CA LEU A 60 -1.69 4.18 25.61
C LEU A 60 -2.75 3.13 26.00
N GLN A 61 -3.66 2.79 25.08
CA GLN A 61 -4.65 1.72 25.26
C GLN A 61 -4.08 0.30 25.14
N GLY A 62 -2.77 0.15 24.91
CA GLY A 62 -2.11 -1.16 24.80
C GLY A 62 -2.54 -1.98 23.57
N ARG A 63 -3.28 -1.38 22.63
CA ARG A 63 -3.78 -2.07 21.43
C ARG A 63 -2.85 -1.79 20.26
N ILE A 64 -1.94 -2.73 19.99
CA ILE A 64 -1.10 -2.71 18.80
C ILE A 64 -1.95 -3.14 17.60
N ILE A 65 -2.20 -2.19 16.70
CA ILE A 65 -2.96 -2.41 15.46
C ILE A 65 -1.99 -2.31 14.30
N THR A 66 -1.84 -3.42 13.55
CA THR A 66 -1.01 -3.49 12.35
C THR A 66 -1.81 -3.09 11.11
N ILE A 67 -1.14 -2.88 9.97
CA ILE A 67 -1.85 -2.63 8.71
C ILE A 67 -2.75 -3.82 8.31
N LEU A 68 -2.33 -5.05 8.62
CA LEU A 68 -3.09 -6.25 8.32
C LEU A 68 -4.36 -6.32 9.20
N ASP A 69 -4.29 -5.89 10.46
CA ASP A 69 -5.48 -5.75 11.31
C ASP A 69 -6.49 -4.78 10.72
N LYS A 70 -6.01 -3.66 10.16
CA LYS A 70 -6.88 -2.69 9.47
C LYS A 70 -7.52 -3.32 8.23
N PHE A 71 -6.76 -4.06 7.43
CA PHE A 71 -7.28 -4.77 6.26
C PHE A 71 -8.38 -5.79 6.63
N VAL A 72 -8.13 -6.68 7.59
CA VAL A 72 -9.10 -7.70 8.02
C VAL A 72 -10.40 -7.02 8.51
N LYS A 73 -10.27 -5.96 9.31
CA LYS A 73 -11.42 -5.17 9.77
C LYS A 73 -12.19 -4.49 8.63
N LEU A 74 -11.52 -4.08 7.57
CA LEU A 74 -12.17 -3.54 6.37
C LEU A 74 -12.87 -4.63 5.56
N ALA A 75 -12.28 -5.82 5.46
CA ALA A 75 -12.94 -6.96 4.83
C ALA A 75 -14.25 -7.36 5.53
N GLU A 76 -14.33 -7.20 6.85
CA GLU A 76 -15.57 -7.38 7.61
C GLU A 76 -16.56 -6.22 7.40
N LYS A 77 -16.08 -4.97 7.43
CA LYS A 77 -16.94 -3.77 7.39
C LYS A 77 -17.46 -3.40 6.01
N GLN A 78 -16.68 -3.64 4.97
CA GLN A 78 -17.00 -3.29 3.59
C GLN A 78 -16.67 -4.47 2.64
N PRO A 79 -17.25 -5.65 2.86
CA PRO A 79 -16.85 -6.89 2.20
C PRO A 79 -16.96 -6.83 0.67
N HIS A 80 -17.94 -6.08 0.15
CA HIS A 80 -18.24 -6.00 -1.27
C HIS A 80 -17.53 -4.85 -2.00
N LYS A 81 -16.82 -3.98 -1.27
CA LYS A 81 -16.11 -2.87 -1.89
C LYS A 81 -14.93 -3.42 -2.70
N PRO A 82 -14.72 -2.97 -3.95
CA PRO A 82 -13.51 -3.28 -4.71
C PRO A 82 -12.25 -2.89 -3.93
N PHE A 83 -11.36 -3.85 -3.69
CA PHE A 83 -10.03 -3.56 -3.15
C PHE A 83 -9.00 -3.50 -4.27
N LEU A 84 -9.01 -4.49 -5.16
CA LEU A 84 -8.15 -4.55 -6.34
C LEU A 84 -9.00 -4.65 -7.61
N ILE A 85 -8.59 -3.94 -8.65
CA ILE A 85 -9.02 -4.16 -10.03
C ILE A 85 -7.78 -4.53 -10.82
N TYR A 86 -7.76 -5.73 -11.39
CA TYR A 86 -6.64 -6.24 -12.16
C TYR A 86 -7.16 -6.87 -13.45
N GLU A 87 -6.68 -6.40 -14.60
CA GLU A 87 -7.10 -6.89 -15.93
C GLU A 87 -8.64 -6.92 -16.11
N GLY A 88 -9.33 -5.91 -15.55
CA GLY A 88 -10.79 -5.80 -15.60
C GLY A 88 -11.54 -6.70 -14.59
N LYS A 89 -10.84 -7.59 -13.88
CA LYS A 89 -11.43 -8.39 -12.79
C LYS A 89 -11.40 -7.61 -11.49
N VAL A 90 -12.52 -7.62 -10.78
CA VAL A 90 -12.67 -7.00 -9.46
C VAL A 90 -12.39 -8.04 -8.39
N HIS A 91 -11.51 -7.72 -7.45
CA HIS A 91 -11.29 -8.45 -6.21
C HIS A 91 -11.74 -7.54 -5.07
N THR A 92 -12.83 -7.91 -4.41
CA THR A 92 -13.34 -7.17 -3.26
C THR A 92 -12.45 -7.40 -2.04
N TYR A 93 -12.61 -6.57 -0.99
CA TYR A 93 -11.91 -6.80 0.28
C TYR A 93 -12.14 -8.22 0.82
N ARG A 94 -13.36 -8.75 0.69
CA ARG A 94 -13.69 -10.11 1.12
C ARG A 94 -13.01 -11.17 0.26
N ASP A 95 -12.91 -10.98 -1.05
CA ASP A 95 -12.27 -11.95 -1.95
C ASP A 95 -10.78 -12.09 -1.62
N VAL A 96 -10.11 -10.95 -1.39
CA VAL A 96 -8.69 -10.92 -1.00
C VAL A 96 -8.50 -11.52 0.40
N ASP A 97 -9.41 -11.27 1.35
CA ASP A 97 -9.34 -11.85 2.69
C ASP A 97 -9.50 -13.37 2.66
N ARG A 98 -10.50 -13.89 1.95
CA ARG A 98 -10.76 -15.33 1.79
C ARG A 98 -9.59 -16.06 1.12
N ARG A 99 -9.08 -15.52 0.01
CA ARG A 99 -7.95 -16.14 -0.70
C ARG A 99 -6.66 -16.11 0.12
N SER A 100 -6.42 -15.02 0.86
CA SER A 100 -5.27 -14.97 1.78
C SER A 100 -5.46 -15.88 3.01
N ASN A 101 -6.68 -16.13 3.49
CA ASN A 101 -6.94 -17.16 4.50
C ASN A 101 -6.61 -18.56 3.97
N ARG A 102 -7.05 -18.90 2.77
CA ARG A 102 -6.71 -20.19 2.11
C ARG A 102 -5.20 -20.40 2.04
N ILE A 103 -4.45 -19.37 1.63
CA ILE A 103 -2.98 -19.43 1.61
C ILE A 103 -2.40 -19.64 3.01
N ALA A 104 -2.91 -18.91 4.01
CA ALA A 104 -2.48 -19.10 5.39
C ALA A 104 -2.74 -20.55 5.87
N GLN A 105 -3.89 -21.14 5.51
CA GLN A 105 -4.21 -22.53 5.85
C GLN A 105 -3.27 -23.53 5.16
N VAL A 106 -2.95 -23.33 3.88
CA VAL A 106 -1.97 -24.20 3.17
C VAL A 106 -0.64 -24.24 3.92
N PHE A 107 -0.08 -23.07 4.26
CA PHE A 107 1.21 -23.02 4.94
C PHE A 107 1.13 -23.42 6.43
N LEU A 108 -0.02 -23.24 7.07
CA LEU A 108 -0.26 -23.73 8.44
C LEU A 108 -0.26 -25.26 8.47
N HIS A 109 -0.95 -25.91 7.54
CA HIS A 109 -0.99 -27.38 7.43
C HIS A 109 0.33 -27.98 6.96
N HIS A 110 1.09 -27.26 6.14
CA HIS A 110 2.45 -27.69 5.78
C HIS A 110 3.38 -27.78 7.00
N GLY A 111 3.13 -26.99 8.05
CA GLY A 111 3.79 -27.12 9.35
C GLY A 111 5.22 -26.56 9.43
N ALA A 112 5.76 -26.05 8.32
CA ALA A 112 7.14 -25.55 8.27
C ALA A 112 7.31 -24.13 8.85
N LEU A 113 6.24 -23.33 8.94
CA LEU A 113 6.32 -21.92 9.34
C LEU A 113 5.93 -21.65 10.80
N LYS A 114 6.79 -20.89 11.46
CA LYS A 114 6.57 -20.28 12.77
C LYS A 114 6.50 -18.76 12.63
N LYS A 115 5.92 -18.13 13.64
CA LYS A 115 5.89 -16.67 13.74
C LYS A 115 7.32 -16.13 13.75
N GLY A 116 7.59 -15.13 12.92
CA GLY A 116 8.92 -14.53 12.76
C GLY A 116 9.79 -15.21 11.70
N ASP A 117 9.42 -16.39 11.18
CA ASP A 117 10.15 -17.00 10.07
C ASP A 117 10.06 -16.15 8.81
N THR A 118 11.16 -16.11 8.06
CA THR A 118 11.21 -15.37 6.78
C THR A 118 10.70 -16.24 5.64
N VAL A 119 9.87 -15.66 4.77
CA VAL A 119 9.46 -16.25 3.50
C VAL A 119 9.78 -15.28 2.37
N ALA A 120 10.49 -15.74 1.36
CA ALA A 120 10.84 -14.96 0.19
C ALA A 120 9.73 -15.03 -0.87
N LEU A 121 9.41 -13.89 -1.47
CA LEU A 121 8.37 -13.74 -2.47
C LEU A 121 8.98 -13.21 -3.77
N LEU A 122 9.02 -14.07 -4.79
CA LEU A 122 9.47 -13.76 -6.14
C LEU A 122 8.25 -13.78 -7.08
N MET A 123 7.53 -12.66 -7.13
CA MET A 123 6.27 -12.55 -7.88
C MET A 123 6.17 -11.19 -8.58
N GLY A 124 5.46 -11.18 -9.71
CA GLY A 124 5.15 -9.97 -10.47
C GLY A 124 4.05 -9.13 -9.83
N ASN A 125 3.67 -8.05 -10.52
CA ASN A 125 2.47 -7.30 -10.16
C ASN A 125 1.22 -8.07 -10.56
N GLU A 126 0.63 -8.79 -9.60
CA GLU A 126 -0.60 -9.54 -9.77
C GLU A 126 -1.34 -9.65 -8.42
N PRO A 127 -2.66 -9.93 -8.41
CA PRO A 127 -3.40 -10.10 -7.16
C PRO A 127 -2.79 -11.16 -6.24
N ASP A 128 -2.23 -12.23 -6.81
CA ASP A 128 -1.63 -13.32 -6.04
C ASP A 128 -0.38 -12.91 -5.25
N PHE A 129 0.35 -11.88 -5.66
CA PHE A 129 1.39 -11.26 -4.82
C PHE A 129 0.78 -10.80 -3.47
N ILE A 130 -0.36 -10.12 -3.52
CA ILE A 130 -1.04 -9.55 -2.34
C ILE A 130 -1.68 -10.66 -1.51
N HIS A 131 -2.32 -11.65 -2.17
CA HIS A 131 -2.90 -12.79 -1.47
C HIS A 131 -1.84 -13.57 -0.68
N VAL A 132 -0.68 -13.86 -1.30
CA VAL A 132 0.41 -14.57 -0.65
C VAL A 132 1.01 -13.74 0.47
N TRP A 133 1.30 -12.46 0.21
CA TRP A 133 1.81 -11.56 1.23
C TRP A 133 0.90 -11.51 2.46
N PHE A 134 -0.41 -11.33 2.28
CA PHE A 134 -1.34 -11.26 3.40
C PHE A 134 -1.53 -12.61 4.08
N GLY A 135 -1.52 -13.72 3.35
CA GLY A 135 -1.60 -15.06 3.93
C GLY A 135 -0.41 -15.37 4.84
N LEU A 136 0.80 -15.04 4.39
CA LEU A 136 2.02 -15.18 5.18
C LEU A 136 2.03 -14.24 6.39
N ALA A 137 1.57 -12.99 6.21
CA ALA A 137 1.46 -12.03 7.30
C ALA A 137 0.40 -12.46 8.35
N LYS A 138 -0.68 -13.16 7.95
CA LYS A 138 -1.66 -13.77 8.86
C LYS A 138 -1.06 -14.89 9.73
N LEU A 139 0.04 -15.51 9.28
CA LEU A 139 0.83 -16.46 10.07
C LEU A 139 1.90 -15.80 10.95
N GLY A 140 2.07 -14.47 10.82
CA GLY A 140 3.10 -13.71 11.54
C GLY A 140 4.51 -13.89 10.95
N CYS A 141 4.63 -14.30 9.69
CA CYS A 141 5.90 -14.42 9.00
C CYS A 141 6.43 -13.06 8.54
N VAL A 142 7.75 -12.95 8.42
CA VAL A 142 8.43 -11.82 7.77
C VAL A 142 8.50 -12.12 6.28
N VAL A 143 8.03 -11.20 5.42
CA VAL A 143 8.02 -11.45 3.97
C VAL A 143 9.13 -10.67 3.28
N ALA A 144 10.00 -11.37 2.55
CA ALA A 144 11.07 -10.76 1.78
C ALA A 144 10.64 -10.57 0.33
N PHE A 145 10.48 -9.32 -0.10
CA PHE A 145 10.11 -8.99 -1.46
C PHE A 145 11.34 -8.97 -2.37
N LEU A 146 11.38 -9.94 -3.28
CA LEU A 146 12.45 -10.08 -4.25
C LEU A 146 12.10 -9.34 -5.54
N ASN A 147 13.09 -8.64 -6.10
CA ASN A 147 12.95 -7.99 -7.39
C ASN A 147 13.00 -9.06 -8.51
N PHE A 148 11.88 -9.30 -9.18
CA PHE A 148 11.77 -10.30 -10.25
C PHE A 148 12.59 -9.98 -11.51
N ASN A 149 13.16 -8.78 -11.62
CA ASN A 149 14.07 -8.42 -12.72
C ASN A 149 15.53 -8.78 -12.42
N VAL A 150 15.87 -9.11 -11.17
CA VAL A 150 17.21 -9.56 -10.80
C VAL A 150 17.36 -11.04 -11.15
N ARG A 151 18.50 -11.41 -11.74
CA ARG A 151 18.78 -12.77 -12.25
C ARG A 151 19.98 -13.42 -11.58
N SER A 152 20.13 -14.71 -11.81
CA SER A 152 21.35 -15.48 -11.53
C SER A 152 21.89 -15.30 -10.11
N ARG A 153 23.22 -15.10 -10.00
CA ARG A 153 23.95 -14.89 -8.75
C ARG A 153 23.41 -13.75 -7.89
N SER A 154 22.93 -12.66 -8.49
CA SER A 154 22.38 -11.53 -7.72
C SER A 154 21.05 -11.91 -7.07
N LEU A 155 20.22 -12.74 -7.72
CA LEU A 155 18.99 -13.24 -7.13
C LEU A 155 19.27 -14.25 -6.01
N LEU A 156 20.20 -15.19 -6.23
CA LEU A 156 20.68 -16.13 -5.22
C LEU A 156 21.27 -15.42 -3.99
N HIS A 157 21.97 -14.30 -4.20
CA HIS A 157 22.44 -13.45 -3.12
C HIS A 157 21.28 -12.89 -2.31
N CYS A 158 20.25 -12.32 -2.97
CA CYS A 158 19.08 -11.80 -2.28
C CYS A 158 18.37 -12.88 -1.45
N VAL A 159 18.17 -14.07 -2.02
CA VAL A 159 17.56 -15.20 -1.32
C VAL A 159 18.41 -15.58 -0.10
N SER A 160 19.70 -15.83 -0.30
CA SER A 160 20.61 -16.21 0.80
C SER A 160 20.69 -15.15 1.91
N SER A 161 20.66 -13.86 1.56
CA SER A 161 20.78 -12.76 2.53
C SER A 161 19.57 -12.57 3.44
N CYS A 162 18.43 -13.16 3.12
CA CYS A 162 17.24 -13.10 3.98
C CYS A 162 16.92 -14.43 4.67
N GLU A 163 17.72 -15.48 4.44
CA GLU A 163 17.61 -16.80 5.08
C GLU A 163 16.16 -17.33 5.17
N PRO A 164 15.42 -17.39 4.05
CA PRO A 164 14.00 -17.76 4.08
C PRO A 164 13.82 -19.26 4.32
N LYS A 165 12.79 -19.64 5.08
CA LYS A 165 12.34 -21.04 5.16
C LYS A 165 11.64 -21.51 3.90
N ILE A 166 10.97 -20.57 3.23
CA ILE A 166 10.17 -20.83 2.04
C ILE A 166 10.47 -19.78 0.97
N LEU A 167 10.60 -20.20 -0.29
CA LEU A 167 10.59 -19.33 -1.46
C LEU A 167 9.29 -19.56 -2.25
N VAL A 168 8.44 -18.54 -2.36
CA VAL A 168 7.23 -18.58 -3.18
C VAL A 168 7.48 -17.84 -4.51
N VAL A 169 7.22 -18.52 -5.62
CA VAL A 169 7.48 -18.04 -6.97
C VAL A 169 6.18 -17.92 -7.77
N GLY A 170 6.02 -16.83 -8.50
CA GLY A 170 4.87 -16.60 -9.38
C GLY A 170 4.90 -17.49 -10.62
N ALA A 171 3.72 -17.77 -11.19
CA ALA A 171 3.59 -18.67 -12.35
C ALA A 171 4.44 -18.23 -13.55
N ASP A 172 4.49 -16.93 -13.80
CA ASP A 172 5.23 -16.33 -14.92
C ASP A 172 6.76 -16.39 -14.78
N LEU A 173 7.28 -16.87 -13.65
CA LEU A 173 8.70 -16.86 -13.33
C LEU A 173 9.32 -18.27 -13.27
N LEU A 174 8.66 -19.27 -13.85
CA LEU A 174 9.17 -20.64 -14.02
C LEU A 174 10.62 -20.70 -14.55
N GLY A 175 10.91 -20.00 -15.65
CA GLY A 175 12.27 -19.99 -16.21
C GLY A 175 13.31 -19.31 -15.30
N THR A 176 12.87 -18.39 -14.43
CA THR A 176 13.75 -17.79 -13.42
C THR A 176 14.05 -18.78 -12.31
N LEU A 177 13.04 -19.56 -11.91
CA LEU A 177 13.19 -20.60 -10.92
C LEU A 177 14.14 -21.68 -11.42
N GLU A 178 13.96 -22.16 -12.65
CA GLU A 178 14.84 -23.14 -13.29
C GLU A 178 16.31 -22.73 -13.24
N GLU A 179 16.59 -21.45 -13.50
CA GLU A 179 17.94 -20.88 -13.49
C GLU A 179 18.61 -20.95 -12.09
N ILE A 180 17.85 -20.68 -11.02
CA ILE A 180 18.41 -20.58 -9.67
C ILE A 180 18.30 -21.87 -8.86
N LEU A 181 17.35 -22.76 -9.19
CA LEU A 181 17.01 -23.96 -8.42
C LEU A 181 18.23 -24.87 -8.15
N PRO A 182 19.15 -25.13 -9.11
CA PRO A 182 20.31 -25.99 -8.86
C PRO A 182 21.29 -25.44 -7.82
N ASN A 183 21.28 -24.12 -7.61
CA ASN A 183 22.20 -23.41 -6.73
C ASN A 183 21.51 -22.87 -5.47
N LEU A 184 20.23 -23.19 -5.29
CA LEU A 184 19.46 -22.78 -4.11
C LEU A 184 19.87 -23.62 -2.89
N GLN A 185 19.85 -23.02 -1.70
CA GLN A 185 20.12 -23.74 -0.46
C GLN A 185 19.07 -24.86 -0.26
N LYS A 186 19.53 -26.06 0.10
CA LYS A 186 18.70 -27.28 0.12
C LYS A 186 17.63 -27.30 1.22
N ASP A 187 17.76 -26.44 2.22
CA ASP A 187 16.82 -26.31 3.34
C ASP A 187 15.67 -25.32 3.05
N ILE A 188 15.70 -24.62 1.91
CA ILE A 188 14.62 -23.74 1.47
C ILE A 188 13.55 -24.57 0.75
N SER A 189 12.33 -24.60 1.30
CA SER A 189 11.19 -25.22 0.61
C SER A 189 10.68 -24.29 -0.49
N VAL A 190 10.65 -24.77 -1.73
CA VAL A 190 10.25 -23.97 -2.90
C VAL A 190 8.80 -24.26 -3.25
N TRP A 191 8.03 -23.19 -3.42
CA TRP A 191 6.62 -23.22 -3.78
C TRP A 191 6.37 -22.38 -5.02
N ILE A 192 5.56 -22.89 -5.95
CA ILE A 192 5.22 -22.19 -7.18
C ILE A 192 3.71 -22.04 -7.36
N MET A 193 3.29 -20.87 -7.84
CA MET A 193 1.89 -20.51 -8.06
C MET A 193 1.30 -21.17 -9.33
N THR A 194 1.44 -22.49 -9.46
CA THR A 194 0.86 -23.30 -10.54
C THR A 194 0.10 -24.50 -9.96
N ARG A 195 -0.68 -25.18 -10.80
CA ARG A 195 -1.34 -26.46 -10.45
C ARG A 195 -0.39 -27.64 -10.54
N ASP A 196 0.51 -27.58 -11.50
CA ASP A 196 1.47 -28.62 -11.82
C ASP A 196 2.88 -28.03 -11.88
N SER A 197 3.87 -28.83 -11.52
CA SER A 197 5.29 -28.47 -11.58
C SER A 197 6.06 -29.58 -12.26
N CYS A 198 6.94 -29.21 -13.20
CA CYS A 198 7.90 -30.12 -13.81
C CYS A 198 9.19 -30.27 -12.98
N PHE A 199 9.37 -29.47 -11.92
CA PHE A 199 10.56 -29.49 -11.09
C PHE A 199 10.42 -30.50 -9.94
N PRO A 200 11.36 -31.47 -9.82
CA PRO A 200 11.42 -32.34 -8.66
C PRO A 200 11.60 -31.51 -7.38
N SER A 201 10.91 -31.90 -6.31
CA SER A 201 11.01 -31.26 -4.98
C SER A 201 10.51 -29.80 -4.90
N VAL A 202 9.75 -29.33 -5.89
CA VAL A 202 9.03 -28.05 -5.84
C VAL A 202 7.55 -28.30 -5.57
N HIS A 203 7.00 -27.63 -4.57
CA HIS A 203 5.58 -27.72 -4.22
C HIS A 203 4.74 -26.81 -5.12
N THR A 204 3.60 -27.31 -5.58
CA THR A 204 2.57 -26.51 -6.24
C THR A 204 1.68 -25.84 -5.19
N LEU A 205 1.21 -24.63 -5.48
CA LEU A 205 0.42 -23.84 -4.55
C LEU A 205 -1.02 -23.63 -5.01
N LEU A 206 -1.27 -23.52 -6.31
CA LEU A 206 -2.59 -23.15 -6.83
C LEU A 206 -3.65 -24.25 -6.57
N ASP A 207 -3.26 -25.51 -6.76
CA ASP A 207 -4.09 -26.68 -6.44
C ASP A 207 -4.50 -26.70 -4.96
N LYS A 208 -3.57 -26.36 -4.06
CA LYS A 208 -3.81 -26.42 -2.61
C LYS A 208 -4.68 -25.27 -2.12
N ILE A 209 -4.52 -24.08 -2.68
CA ILE A 209 -5.37 -22.93 -2.36
C ILE A 209 -6.83 -23.20 -2.71
N GLU A 210 -7.09 -23.90 -3.81
CA GLU A 210 -8.45 -24.15 -4.28
C GLU A 210 -9.25 -25.06 -3.37
N THR A 211 -8.57 -26.00 -2.70
CA THR A 211 -9.17 -26.96 -1.76
C THR A 211 -9.04 -26.54 -0.29
N ALA A 212 -8.23 -25.52 0.03
CA ALA A 212 -8.01 -25.08 1.40
C ALA A 212 -9.24 -24.39 2.01
N SER A 213 -9.36 -24.44 3.34
CA SER A 213 -10.39 -23.71 4.08
C SER A 213 -10.21 -22.20 3.95
N GLU A 214 -11.33 -21.46 3.95
CA GLU A 214 -11.35 -19.99 4.04
C GLU A 214 -11.29 -19.48 5.48
N ASP A 215 -11.26 -20.38 6.46
CA ASP A 215 -11.24 -20.02 7.88
C ASP A 215 -10.01 -19.17 8.21
N PRO A 216 -10.18 -18.10 9.00
CA PRO A 216 -9.07 -17.25 9.38
C PRO A 216 -8.03 -18.02 10.20
N ALA A 217 -6.75 -17.75 9.95
CA ALA A 217 -5.68 -18.27 10.79
C ALA A 217 -5.82 -17.72 12.24
N PRO A 218 -5.39 -18.48 13.26
CA PRO A 218 -5.46 -18.04 14.66
C PRO A 218 -4.85 -16.65 14.89
N VAL A 219 -5.61 -15.73 15.49
CA VAL A 219 -5.23 -14.31 15.64
C VAL A 219 -3.89 -14.13 16.35
N ASN A 220 -3.59 -14.98 17.34
CA ASN A 220 -2.32 -14.96 18.09
C ASN A 220 -1.07 -15.14 17.22
N ARG A 221 -1.19 -15.76 16.03
CA ARG A 221 -0.09 -15.89 15.06
C ARG A 221 0.35 -14.52 14.54
N ARG A 222 -0.61 -13.66 14.18
CA ARG A 222 -0.37 -12.32 13.61
C ARG A 222 -0.32 -11.18 14.61
N SER A 223 -0.72 -11.40 15.87
CA SER A 223 -0.66 -10.37 16.92
C SER A 223 0.75 -9.82 17.08
N ALA A 224 0.94 -8.52 16.88
CA ALA A 224 2.23 -7.87 17.09
C ALA A 224 2.43 -7.49 18.55
N ASN A 225 3.59 -7.81 19.12
CA ASN A 225 3.96 -7.42 20.48
C ASN A 225 4.67 -6.05 20.51
N ASN A 226 5.20 -5.60 19.36
CA ASN A 226 5.92 -4.35 19.23
C ASN A 226 5.84 -3.84 17.78
N LEU A 227 5.55 -2.55 17.59
CA LEU A 227 5.53 -1.94 16.25
C LEU A 227 6.93 -1.81 15.62
N LYS A 228 8.00 -1.94 16.40
CA LYS A 228 9.38 -1.95 15.88
C LYS A 228 9.82 -3.32 15.35
N SER A 229 9.04 -4.37 15.57
CA SER A 229 9.34 -5.70 15.01
C SER A 229 9.30 -5.67 13.48
N SER A 230 10.29 -6.31 12.87
CA SER A 230 10.43 -6.48 11.42
C SER A 230 9.29 -7.33 10.86
N VAL A 231 8.80 -6.96 9.69
CA VAL A 231 7.72 -7.66 8.97
C VAL A 231 7.97 -7.82 7.49
N LEU A 232 8.85 -6.98 6.93
CA LEU A 232 9.17 -7.00 5.53
C LEU A 232 10.66 -6.78 5.30
N TYR A 233 11.19 -7.44 4.28
CA TYR A 233 12.46 -7.10 3.66
C TYR A 233 12.21 -6.61 2.24
N ILE A 234 12.76 -5.44 1.91
CA ILE A 234 12.69 -4.87 0.56
C ILE A 234 14.10 -4.72 0.03
N PHE A 235 14.43 -5.42 -1.06
CA PHE A 235 15.77 -5.34 -1.64
C PHE A 235 15.94 -4.06 -2.46
N THR A 236 17.05 -3.38 -2.21
CA THR A 236 17.47 -2.16 -2.91
C THR A 236 18.80 -2.40 -3.61
N SER A 237 19.09 -1.70 -4.71
CA SER A 237 20.28 -1.92 -5.54
C SER A 237 21.61 -1.84 -4.78
N GLY A 238 21.65 -1.15 -3.63
CA GLY A 238 22.84 -1.04 -2.79
C GLY A 238 23.97 -0.23 -3.45
N THR A 239 24.76 0.51 -2.67
CA THR A 239 25.90 1.27 -3.20
C THR A 239 27.09 0.39 -3.59
N THR A 240 27.12 -0.86 -3.12
CA THR A 240 28.24 -1.81 -3.29
C THR A 240 27.99 -2.84 -4.41
N GLY A 241 27.01 -2.59 -5.30
CA GLY A 241 26.73 -3.41 -6.49
C GLY A 241 25.79 -4.60 -6.27
N LEU A 242 25.81 -5.25 -5.10
CA LEU A 242 24.86 -6.31 -4.75
C LEU A 242 23.66 -5.76 -3.95
N PRO A 243 22.43 -6.24 -4.23
CA PRO A 243 21.25 -5.75 -3.53
C PRO A 243 21.27 -6.04 -2.03
N LYS A 244 20.80 -5.08 -1.23
CA LYS A 244 20.71 -5.20 0.25
C LYS A 244 19.27 -5.17 0.71
N ALA A 245 18.94 -6.00 1.71
CA ALA A 245 17.63 -6.02 2.35
C ALA A 245 17.44 -4.80 3.27
N ALA A 246 16.52 -3.91 2.90
CA ALA A 246 16.01 -2.90 3.83
C ALA A 246 15.04 -3.56 4.80
N VAL A 247 15.32 -3.45 6.10
CA VAL A 247 14.48 -4.01 7.16
C VAL A 247 13.34 -3.05 7.48
N ILE A 248 12.11 -3.53 7.32
CA ILE A 248 10.89 -2.73 7.48
C ILE A 248 10.07 -3.28 8.65
N SER A 249 9.83 -2.42 9.63
CA SER A 249 9.00 -2.68 10.81
C SER A 249 7.52 -2.38 10.58
N HIS A 250 6.62 -2.88 11.44
CA HIS A 250 5.21 -2.51 11.41
C HIS A 250 5.00 -0.98 11.46
N MET A 251 5.81 -0.26 12.24
CA MET A 251 5.76 1.20 12.33
C MET A 251 6.05 1.86 10.98
N GLN A 252 7.05 1.37 10.24
CA GLN A 252 7.36 1.89 8.90
C GLN A 252 6.26 1.57 7.90
N VAL A 253 5.64 0.39 8.00
CA VAL A 253 4.48 0.05 7.15
C VAL A 253 3.30 1.00 7.42
N LEU A 254 2.96 1.24 8.70
CA LEU A 254 1.91 2.20 9.08
C LEU A 254 2.24 3.62 8.60
N LYS A 255 3.49 4.06 8.74
CA LYS A 255 3.94 5.37 8.25
C LYS A 255 3.85 5.50 6.72
N GLY A 256 4.14 4.44 5.98
CA GLY A 256 3.95 4.42 4.52
C GLY A 256 2.47 4.49 4.14
N ALA A 257 1.63 3.71 4.82
CA ALA A 257 0.20 3.61 4.56
C ALA A 257 -0.54 4.95 4.75
N VAL A 258 -0.13 5.78 5.71
CA VAL A 258 -0.80 7.09 5.95
C VAL A 258 -0.48 8.14 4.89
N GLY A 259 0.46 7.88 3.98
CA GLY A 259 0.93 8.88 3.03
C GLY A 259 -0.17 9.40 2.11
N LEU A 260 -1.01 8.53 1.54
CA LEU A 260 -2.13 8.95 0.68
C LEU A 260 -3.13 9.83 1.45
N TRP A 261 -3.50 9.43 2.67
CA TRP A 261 -4.37 10.23 3.54
C TRP A 261 -3.77 11.61 3.86
N ALA A 262 -2.46 11.67 4.08
CA ALA A 262 -1.75 12.93 4.32
C ALA A 262 -1.84 13.84 3.08
N PHE A 263 -1.78 13.28 1.88
CA PHE A 263 -1.96 14.03 0.62
C PHE A 263 -3.42 14.33 0.26
N GLY A 264 -4.36 14.05 1.15
CA GLY A 264 -5.77 14.41 0.98
C GLY A 264 -6.64 13.34 0.33
N ALA A 265 -6.10 12.15 0.08
CA ALA A 265 -6.87 11.03 -0.43
C ALA A 265 -7.92 10.55 0.59
N THR A 266 -8.96 9.92 0.06
CA THR A 266 -10.18 9.50 0.75
C THR A 266 -10.53 8.05 0.40
N ALA A 267 -11.60 7.52 0.99
CA ALA A 267 -12.05 6.17 0.69
C ALA A 267 -12.67 6.06 -0.72
N GLU A 268 -13.11 7.18 -1.29
CA GLU A 268 -13.77 7.30 -2.57
C GLU A 268 -12.77 7.31 -3.75
N ASP A 269 -11.48 7.50 -3.45
CA ASP A 269 -10.44 7.54 -4.46
C ASP A 269 -10.14 6.17 -5.08
N ILE A 270 -9.75 6.21 -6.36
CA ILE A 270 -9.27 5.06 -7.12
C ILE A 270 -7.81 5.29 -7.46
N ILE A 271 -6.94 4.50 -6.82
CA ILE A 271 -5.49 4.60 -6.89
C ILE A 271 -4.97 3.71 -8.01
N TYR A 272 -4.28 4.30 -8.99
CA TYR A 272 -3.68 3.57 -10.10
C TYR A 272 -2.20 3.25 -9.82
N ILE A 273 -1.89 1.95 -9.73
CA ILE A 273 -0.56 1.44 -9.39
C ILE A 273 0.02 0.68 -10.59
N THR A 274 1.03 1.29 -11.21
CA THR A 274 1.89 0.65 -12.24
C THR A 274 3.29 0.35 -11.71
N LEU A 275 3.61 0.78 -10.49
CA LEU A 275 4.91 0.58 -9.87
C LEU A 275 5.04 -0.86 -9.32
N PRO A 276 6.25 -1.42 -9.23
CA PRO A 276 6.42 -2.81 -8.80
C PRO A 276 6.06 -3.03 -7.33
N LEU A 277 5.22 -4.03 -7.04
CA LEU A 277 4.73 -4.36 -5.69
C LEU A 277 5.85 -4.75 -4.72
N TYR A 278 6.96 -5.30 -5.24
CA TYR A 278 8.13 -5.63 -4.41
C TYR A 278 8.89 -4.38 -3.90
N HIS A 279 8.49 -3.16 -4.28
CA HIS A 279 9.02 -1.90 -3.77
C HIS A 279 8.05 -1.19 -2.81
N SER A 280 8.61 -0.39 -1.90
CA SER A 280 7.85 0.32 -0.86
C SER A 280 6.85 1.33 -1.40
N ALA A 281 7.12 1.95 -2.54
CA ALA A 281 6.18 2.87 -3.17
C ALA A 281 4.84 2.18 -3.46
N ALA A 282 4.86 1.07 -4.17
CA ALA A 282 3.63 0.35 -4.51
C ALA A 282 3.03 -0.39 -3.30
N SER A 283 3.84 -1.10 -2.50
CA SER A 283 3.32 -1.94 -1.40
C SER A 283 2.93 -1.14 -0.16
N LEU A 284 3.79 -0.23 0.33
CA LEU A 284 3.54 0.49 1.58
C LEU A 284 2.68 1.73 1.34
N LEU A 285 3.05 2.59 0.39
CA LEU A 285 2.29 3.81 0.10
C LEU A 285 1.02 3.51 -0.70
N GLY A 286 1.12 2.69 -1.75
CA GLY A 286 -0.01 2.35 -2.61
C GLY A 286 -1.02 1.41 -1.95
N ILE A 287 -0.68 0.12 -1.83
CA ILE A 287 -1.55 -0.91 -1.23
C ILE A 287 -1.84 -0.58 0.24
N GLY A 288 -0.81 -0.24 1.03
CA GLY A 288 -1.00 0.20 2.41
C GLY A 288 -1.89 1.42 2.54
N GLY A 289 -1.79 2.41 1.64
CA GLY A 289 -2.68 3.57 1.63
C GLY A 289 -4.13 3.23 1.25
N CYS A 290 -4.34 2.29 0.33
CA CYS A 290 -5.68 1.77 0.05
C CYS A 290 -6.28 1.09 1.29
N ILE A 291 -5.48 0.37 2.07
CA ILE A 291 -5.92 -0.20 3.35
C ILE A 291 -6.19 0.89 4.39
N GLU A 292 -5.35 1.91 4.50
CA GLU A 292 -5.55 2.97 5.48
C GLU A 292 -6.87 3.73 5.25
N LEU A 293 -7.18 3.98 3.97
CA LEU A 293 -8.35 4.73 3.54
C LEU A 293 -9.61 3.87 3.38
N GLY A 294 -9.45 2.57 3.14
CA GLY A 294 -10.54 1.74 2.64
C GLY A 294 -10.84 1.98 1.15
N ALA A 295 -9.86 2.40 0.36
CA ALA A 295 -9.97 2.81 -1.04
C ALA A 295 -9.73 1.66 -2.04
N THR A 296 -9.94 1.92 -3.34
CA THR A 296 -9.77 0.93 -4.41
C THR A 296 -8.45 1.14 -5.14
N CYS A 297 -7.73 0.05 -5.41
CA CYS A 297 -6.52 0.04 -6.23
C CYS A 297 -6.80 -0.57 -7.61
N VAL A 298 -6.48 0.14 -8.69
CA VAL A 298 -6.33 -0.44 -10.02
C VAL A 298 -4.86 -0.83 -10.20
N LEU A 299 -4.59 -2.13 -10.18
CA LEU A 299 -3.25 -2.69 -10.29
C LEU A 299 -2.94 -3.05 -11.75
N LYS A 300 -1.79 -2.61 -12.24
CA LYS A 300 -1.26 -3.03 -13.54
C LYS A 300 -0.05 -3.93 -13.38
N LYS A 301 0.03 -4.92 -14.26
CA LYS A 301 1.18 -5.83 -14.39
C LYS A 301 2.49 -5.08 -14.65
N LYS A 302 2.45 -4.03 -15.47
CA LYS A 302 3.56 -3.12 -15.75
C LYS A 302 3.04 -1.78 -16.25
N PHE A 303 3.88 -0.76 -16.19
CA PHE A 303 3.61 0.53 -16.82
C PHE A 303 3.49 0.39 -18.35
N SER A 304 2.53 1.11 -18.92
CA SER A 304 2.33 1.25 -20.37
C SER A 304 1.89 2.67 -20.66
N ALA A 305 2.75 3.46 -21.31
CA ALA A 305 2.48 4.87 -21.58
C ALA A 305 1.27 5.05 -22.52
N SER A 306 1.13 4.17 -23.52
CA SER A 306 0.03 4.23 -24.49
C SER A 306 -1.33 3.86 -23.90
N GLN A 307 -1.36 2.96 -22.91
CA GLN A 307 -2.61 2.55 -22.25
C GLN A 307 -2.96 3.42 -21.04
N PHE A 308 -2.01 4.15 -20.47
CA PHE A 308 -2.14 4.84 -19.19
C PHE A 308 -3.42 5.69 -19.07
N TRP A 309 -3.61 6.61 -20.01
CA TRP A 309 -4.77 7.52 -19.98
C TRP A 309 -6.09 6.81 -20.29
N SER A 310 -6.06 5.81 -21.18
CA SER A 310 -7.24 4.99 -21.47
C SER A 310 -7.69 4.19 -20.25
N ASP A 311 -6.74 3.62 -19.48
CA ASP A 311 -7.02 2.93 -18.23
C ASP A 311 -7.53 3.91 -17.17
N CYS A 312 -6.92 5.09 -17.05
CA CYS A 312 -7.37 6.12 -16.11
C CYS A 312 -8.82 6.51 -16.35
N LYS A 313 -9.21 6.74 -17.61
CA LYS A 313 -10.60 7.01 -18.00
C LYS A 313 -11.50 5.81 -17.72
N LYS A 314 -11.11 4.62 -18.16
CA LYS A 314 -11.91 3.39 -18.03
C LYS A 314 -12.27 3.08 -16.58
N TYR A 315 -11.33 3.28 -15.66
CA TYR A 315 -11.51 2.94 -14.25
C TYR A 315 -11.79 4.15 -13.35
N ASN A 316 -12.04 5.33 -13.92
CA ASN A 316 -12.26 6.59 -13.17
C ASN A 316 -11.16 6.85 -12.12
N VAL A 317 -9.90 6.67 -12.51
CA VAL A 317 -8.74 6.89 -11.64
C VAL A 317 -8.70 8.34 -11.16
N THR A 318 -8.59 8.53 -9.85
CA THR A 318 -8.47 9.86 -9.22
C THR A 318 -7.05 10.14 -8.73
N ILE A 319 -6.27 9.09 -8.45
CA ILE A 319 -4.89 9.21 -7.96
C ILE A 319 -3.98 8.31 -8.78
N ILE A 320 -2.92 8.89 -9.34
CA ILE A 320 -1.82 8.13 -9.96
C ILE A 320 -0.60 8.14 -9.06
N GLN A 321 0.06 6.99 -8.94
CA GLN A 321 1.35 6.90 -8.30
C GLN A 321 2.46 6.89 -9.35
N TYR A 322 3.48 7.74 -9.19
CA TYR A 322 4.60 7.80 -10.12
C TYR A 322 5.95 7.95 -9.41
N ILE A 323 6.99 7.48 -10.09
CA ILE A 323 8.40 7.71 -9.74
C ILE A 323 9.17 7.96 -11.04
N GLY A 324 10.14 8.88 -10.97
CA GLY A 324 11.12 9.11 -12.04
C GLY A 324 10.48 9.48 -13.38
N GLU A 325 10.90 8.77 -14.42
CA GLU A 325 10.64 9.09 -15.83
C GLU A 325 9.18 8.88 -16.29
N LEU A 326 8.31 8.35 -15.43
CA LEU A 326 6.92 8.02 -15.77
C LEU A 326 6.20 9.23 -16.39
N CYS A 327 6.24 10.39 -15.73
CA CYS A 327 5.59 11.59 -16.24
C CYS A 327 6.19 12.07 -17.57
N ARG A 328 7.51 11.90 -17.78
CA ARG A 328 8.14 12.23 -19.08
C ARG A 328 7.58 11.36 -20.19
N TYR A 329 7.46 10.04 -19.98
CA TYR A 329 6.87 9.12 -20.96
C TYR A 329 5.41 9.44 -21.29
N LEU A 330 4.65 9.93 -20.30
CA LEU A 330 3.28 10.38 -20.50
C LEU A 330 3.21 11.67 -21.31
N CYS A 331 4.05 12.66 -20.98
CA CYS A 331 4.11 13.93 -21.72
C CYS A 331 4.60 13.75 -23.16
N SER A 332 5.38 12.69 -23.44
CA SER A 332 5.85 12.37 -24.79
C SER A 332 4.85 11.53 -25.61
N GLN A 333 3.69 11.16 -25.07
CA GLN A 333 2.68 10.45 -25.85
C GLN A 333 2.06 11.37 -26.91
N PRO A 334 1.78 10.88 -28.13
CA PRO A 334 1.05 11.65 -29.12
C PRO A 334 -0.35 11.99 -28.59
N VAL A 335 -0.81 13.21 -28.86
CA VAL A 335 -2.17 13.63 -28.49
C VAL A 335 -3.16 12.94 -29.41
N VAL A 336 -3.91 11.98 -28.87
CA VAL A 336 -5.00 11.30 -29.59
C VAL A 336 -6.31 12.05 -29.33
N SER A 337 -6.97 12.54 -30.37
CA SER A 337 -8.27 13.22 -30.26
C SER A 337 -9.30 12.36 -29.51
N GLY A 338 -9.99 12.92 -28.52
CA GLY A 338 -10.97 12.22 -27.66
C GLY A 338 -10.44 11.71 -26.30
N THR A 339 -9.14 11.84 -26.03
CA THR A 339 -8.52 11.41 -24.76
C THR A 339 -8.25 12.52 -23.73
N LYS A 340 -8.66 13.78 -23.98
CA LYS A 340 -8.73 14.79 -22.91
C LYS A 340 -10.04 14.74 -22.16
#